data_AF-A0A1G1TL57-F1
#
_entry.id   AF-A0A1G1TL57-F1
#
_cell.length_a   1.000
_cell.length_b   1.000
_cell.length_c   1.000
_cell.angle_alpha   90.00
_cell.angle_beta   90.00
_cell.angle_gamma   90.00
#
_symmetry.space_group_name_H-M   'P 1'
#
loop_
_entity.id
_entity.type
_entity.pdbx_description
1 polymer ?
#
loop_
_entity_poly.entity_id
_entity_poly.type
_entity_poly.pdbx_seq_one_letter_code
_entity_poly.pdbx_strand_id
1 'polypeptide(L)' 'MLTQLRAEGMDTAGVTVAPGQPSGALINVATGTGENSISVAAGANEYLGPADVEAALADAAPGTVVVLQL' A
#
# COMPACT_ATOMS: atom_id res chain seq x y z
N MET A 1 5.24 8.18 -7.07
CA MET A 1 4.78 7.72 -5.75
C MET A 1 5.87 7.86 -4.69
N LEU A 2 6.97 7.10 -4.73
CA LEU A 2 8.03 7.15 -3.70
C LEU A 2 8.60 8.55 -3.42
N THR A 3 8.83 9.36 -4.46
CA THR A 3 9.31 10.75 -4.30
C THR A 3 8.36 11.59 -3.44
N GLN A 4 7.05 11.41 -3.62
CA GLN A 4 6.05 12.16 -2.86
C GLN A 4 6.01 11.69 -1.40
N LEU A 5 6.01 10.38 -1.16
CA LEU A 5 6.04 9.83 0.20
C LEU A 5 7.24 10.35 1.00
N ARG A 6 8.41 10.40 0.36
CA ARG A 6 9.63 10.96 0.96
C ARG A 6 9.53 12.47 1.21
N ALA A 7 8.91 13.20 0.29
CA ALA A 7 8.66 14.64 0.47
C ALA A 7 7.70 14.92 1.64
N GLU A 8 6.79 13.98 1.93
CA GLU A 8 5.89 14.00 3.09
C GLU A 8 6.57 13.54 4.39
N GLY A 9 7.87 13.18 4.35
CA GLY A 9 8.65 12.79 5.52
C GLY A 9 8.48 11.32 5.94
N MET A 10 7.89 10.47 5.09
CA MET A 10 7.79 9.04 5.37
C MET A 10 9.10 8.32 5.08
N ASP A 11 9.48 7.41 5.98
CA ASP A 11 10.45 6.37 5.67
C ASP A 11 9.85 5.39 4.67
N THR A 12 10.62 5.08 3.63
CA THR A 12 10.19 4.22 2.52
C THR A 12 11.05 2.95 2.41
N ALA A 13 11.88 2.66 3.41
CA ALA A 13 12.76 1.48 3.41
C ALA A 13 12.00 0.16 3.23
N GLY A 14 10.78 0.07 3.77
CA GLY A 14 9.90 -1.10 3.61
C GLY A 14 9.07 -1.15 2.32
N VAL A 15 9.17 -0.16 1.42
CA VAL A 15 8.40 -0.15 0.17
C VAL A 15 9.13 -0.91 -0.92
N THR A 16 8.53 -1.99 -1.41
CA THR A 16 9.10 -2.85 -2.45
C THR A 16 8.47 -2.59 -3.83
N VAL A 17 9.11 -3.11 -4.88
CA VAL A 17 8.59 -3.09 -6.25
C VAL A 17 8.38 -4.54 -6.70
N ALA A 18 7.13 -4.91 -6.96
CA ALA A 18 6.80 -6.21 -7.56
C ALA A 18 7.16 -6.18 -9.07
N PRO A 19 8.16 -6.98 -9.53
CA PRO A 19 8.62 -6.90 -10.91
C PRO A 19 7.52 -7.27 -11.91
N GLY A 20 7.33 -6.40 -12.92
CA GLY A 20 6.34 -6.62 -13.98
C GLY A 20 4.88 -6.38 -13.58
N GLN A 21 4.61 -5.98 -12.32
CA GLN A 21 3.26 -5.71 -11.85
C GLN A 21 2.99 -4.20 -11.77
N PRO A 22 1.84 -3.71 -12.26
CA PRO A 22 1.45 -2.32 -12.02
C PRO A 22 1.17 -2.11 -10.53
N SER A 23 1.32 -0.88 -10.04
CA SER A 23 0.78 -0.50 -8.73
C SER A 23 -0.74 -0.68 -8.70
N GLY A 24 -1.30 -0.93 -7.52
CA GLY A 24 -2.76 -1.03 -7.34
C GLY A 24 -3.47 0.25 -7.80
N ALA A 25 -4.66 0.08 -8.36
CA ALA A 25 -5.45 1.16 -8.93
C ALA A 25 -6.91 1.09 -8.46
N LEU A 26 -7.50 2.25 -8.26
CA LEU A 26 -8.91 2.43 -7.97
C LEU A 26 -9.59 3.08 -9.17
N ILE A 27 -10.70 2.50 -9.62
CA ILE A 27 -11.55 3.09 -10.65
C ILE A 27 -12.84 3.54 -9.97
N ASN A 28 -13.01 4.85 -9.88
CA ASN A 28 -14.22 5.46 -9.33
C ASN A 28 -15.24 5.64 -10.45
N VAL A 29 -16.39 5.02 -10.30
CA VAL A 29 -17.52 5.16 -11.21
C VAL A 29 -18.50 6.14 -10.59
N ALA A 30 -18.61 7.33 -11.19
CA ALA A 30 -19.58 8.32 -10.77
C ALA A 30 -20.99 7.79 -11.03
N THR A 31 -21.77 7.64 -9.97
CA THR A 31 -23.19 7.33 -10.08
C THR A 31 -23.98 8.63 -10.05
N GLY A 32 -25.08 8.71 -10.82
CA GLY A 32 -25.95 9.88 -10.82
C GLY A 32 -26.71 10.11 -9.50
N THR A 33 -26.57 9.21 -8.52
CA THR A 33 -27.25 9.22 -7.22
C THR A 33 -26.39 9.81 -6.09
N GLY A 34 -25.11 10.09 -6.35
CA GLY A 34 -24.16 10.55 -5.33
C GLY A 34 -23.52 9.42 -4.50
N GLU A 35 -23.76 8.16 -4.87
CA GLU A 35 -23.07 7.01 -4.28
C GLU A 35 -21.67 6.87 -4.88
N ASN A 36 -20.71 6.49 -4.04
CA ASN A 36 -19.38 6.10 -4.49
C ASN A 36 -19.43 4.65 -4.98
N SER A 37 -19.17 4.43 -6.27
CA SER A 37 -18.89 3.11 -6.80
C SER A 37 -17.41 3.00 -7.09
N ILE A 38 -16.74 2.02 -6.47
CA ILE A 38 -15.29 1.85 -6.53
C ILE A 38 -14.99 0.42 -6.96
N SER A 39 -14.28 0.28 -8.06
CA SER A 39 -13.69 -0.98 -8.49
C SER A 39 -12.19 -0.97 -8.21
N VAL A 40 -11.67 -2.02 -7.59
CA VAL A 40 -10.27 -2.12 -7.18
C VAL A 40 -9.54 -3.15 -8.03
N ALA A 41 -8.40 -2.76 -8.58
CA ALA A 41 -7.40 -3.68 -9.11
C ALA A 41 -6.22 -3.72 -8.12
N ALA A 42 -5.98 -4.87 -7.48
CA ALA A 42 -4.99 -4.99 -6.42
C ALA A 42 -3.55 -4.68 -6.89
N GLY A 43 -3.19 -5.12 -8.10
CA GLY A 43 -1.86 -4.90 -8.68
C GLY A 43 -0.76 -5.45 -7.77
N ALA A 44 0.33 -4.70 -7.61
CA ALA A 44 1.45 -5.06 -6.76
C ALA A 44 1.06 -5.34 -5.29
N ASN A 45 -0.07 -4.83 -4.79
CA ASN A 45 -0.50 -5.06 -3.41
C ASN A 45 -0.83 -6.54 -3.13
N GLU A 46 -1.28 -7.29 -4.15
CA GLU A 46 -1.58 -8.72 -4.03
C GLU A 46 -0.33 -9.58 -3.77
N TYR A 47 0.85 -9.02 -4.01
CA TYR A 47 2.14 -9.71 -3.86
C TYR A 47 2.80 -9.46 -2.51
N LEU A 48 2.19 -8.67 -1.62
CA LEU A 48 2.68 -8.50 -0.26
C LEU A 48 2.51 -9.81 0.52
N GLY A 49 3.62 -10.43 0.90
CA GLY A 49 3.64 -11.71 1.59
C GLY A 49 4.09 -11.61 3.07
N PRO A 50 3.97 -12.71 3.83
CA PRO A 50 4.43 -12.77 5.22
C PRO A 50 5.90 -12.39 5.39
N ALA A 51 6.78 -12.83 4.47
CA ALA A 51 8.21 -12.54 4.53
C ALA A 51 8.52 -11.03 4.42
N ASP A 52 7.73 -10.29 3.64
CA ASP A 52 7.88 -8.84 3.52
C ASP A 52 7.53 -8.13 4.84
N VAL A 53 6.46 -8.60 5.50
CA VAL A 53 6.02 -8.08 6.81
C VAL A 53 7.04 -8.40 7.90
N GLU A 54 7.57 -9.63 7.92
CA GLU A 54 8.62 -10.04 8.84
C GLU A 54 9.88 -9.17 8.68
N ALA A 55 10.30 -8.93 7.44
CA ALA A 55 11.44 -8.06 7.16
C ALA A 55 11.19 -6.61 7.59
N ALA A 56 9.99 -6.07 7.32
CA ALA A 56 9.65 -4.69 7.68
C ALA A 56 9.54 -4.47 9.20
N LEU A 57 9.20 -5.51 9.96
CA LEU A 57 9.04 -5.45 11.42
C LEU A 57 10.25 -5.98 12.19
N ALA A 58 11.33 -6.37 11.52
CA ALA A 58 12.50 -6.98 12.15
C ALA A 58 13.09 -6.12 13.28
N ASP A 59 13.06 -4.80 13.12
CA ASP A 59 13.60 -3.82 14.08
C ASP A 59 12.52 -3.17 14.96
N ALA A 60 11.28 -3.67 14.92
CA ALA A 60 10.18 -3.10 15.69
C ALA A 60 10.37 -3.35 17.20
N ALA A 61 10.40 -2.26 17.98
CA ALA A 61 10.52 -2.34 19.43
C ALA A 61 9.16 -2.66 20.11
N PRO A 62 9.15 -3.18 21.35
CA PRO A 62 7.92 -3.28 22.14
C PRO A 62 7.20 -1.94 22.23
N GLY A 63 5.89 -1.93 21.95
CA GLY A 63 5.09 -0.70 21.89
C GLY A 63 4.97 -0.07 20.51
N THR A 64 5.64 -0.62 19.49
CA THR A 64 5.40 -0.24 18.08
C THR A 64 3.93 -0.48 17.72
N VAL A 65 3.28 0.54 17.17
CA VAL A 65 1.92 0.43 16.65
C VAL A 65 1.97 0.13 15.17
N VAL A 66 1.30 -0.95 14.75
CA VAL A 66 1.13 -1.30 13.34
C VAL A 66 -0.29 -1.01 12.93
N VAL A 67 -0.46 -0.22 11.87
CA VAL A 67 -1.76 0.05 11.25
C VAL A 67 -1.81 -0.72 9.94
N LEU A 68 -2.88 -1.50 9.75
CA LEU A 68 -3.12 -2.29 8.56
C LEU A 68 -4.43 -1.83 7.92
N GLN A 69 -4.43 -1.76 6.59
CA GLN A 69 -5.62 -1.53 5.79
C GLN A 69 -5.62 -2.56 4.65
N LEU A 70 -6.73 -3.30 4.53
CA LEU A 70 -6.99 -4.27 3.46
C LEU A 70 -7.70 -3.61 2.29
#